data_AF-A0AAV4D359-F1
#
_entry.id   AF-A0AAV4D359-F1
#
_cell.length_a   1.000
_cell.length_b   1.000
_cell.length_c   1.000
_cell.angle_alpha   90.00
_cell.angle_beta   90.00
_cell.angle_gamma   90.00
#
_symmetry.space_group_name_H-M   'P 1'
#
loop_
_entity.id
_entity.type
_entity.pdbx_description
1 polymer ?
#
loop_
_entity_poly.entity_id
_entity_poly.type
_entity_poly.pdbx_seq_one_letter_code
_entity_poly.pdbx_strand_id
1 'polypeptide(L)'
;MEAATEVIPKVKRKAKQKWMTEEILNLMEERRCAKGNKEKYEQIHKKVQEKCNMSKENWINEKCKEIEQQRKHAPQTIYRNIEEITGKRTFLSTGCIKAMNGDIIIDKEKILERWAEYIRELFKDDRKDHNIMKNNFAGPPIMKEEVETAIKKMKHGKATGQDDILVELIEALEDFGIGKVTHLLNEIYDTGQIPTDLSKSIFIALPKKPGATECELHRTIIL
;
A
#
# COMPACT_ATOMS: atom_id res chain seq x y z
N MET A 1 -12.78 14.92 54.64
CA MET A 1 -12.29 14.77 53.25
C MET A 1 -12.42 13.33 52.71
N GLU A 2 -13.00 12.38 53.45
CA GLU A 2 -13.18 10.98 53.01
C GLU A 2 -14.41 10.74 52.12
N ALA A 3 -15.48 11.53 52.26
CA ALA A 3 -16.74 11.28 51.55
C ALA A 3 -16.68 11.54 50.02
N ALA A 4 -15.73 12.35 49.53
CA ALA A 4 -15.65 12.69 48.11
C ALA A 4 -14.95 11.62 47.25
N THR A 5 -14.22 10.68 47.87
CA THR A 5 -13.55 9.58 47.16
C THR A 5 -14.41 8.34 46.97
N GLU A 6 -15.54 8.20 47.68
CA GLU A 6 -16.46 7.06 47.56
C GLU A 6 -17.47 7.20 46.40
N VAL A 7 -17.84 8.42 46.02
CA VAL A 7 -19.00 8.66 45.13
C VAL A 7 -18.63 8.65 43.64
N ILE A 8 -17.35 8.82 43.27
CA ILE A 8 -16.91 8.84 41.87
C ILE A 8 -15.77 7.83 41.66
N PRO A 9 -16.01 6.67 41.01
CA PRO A 9 -14.95 5.72 40.74
C PRO A 9 -13.87 6.36 39.86
N LYS A 10 -12.61 6.34 40.33
CA LYS A 10 -11.47 6.83 39.55
C LYS A 10 -11.32 5.97 38.29
N VAL A 11 -11.64 6.55 37.13
CA VAL A 11 -11.46 5.89 35.83
C VAL A 11 -9.97 5.58 35.63
N LYS A 12 -9.61 4.29 35.64
CA LYS A 12 -8.25 3.84 35.35
C LYS A 12 -7.87 4.23 33.91
N ARG A 13 -6.76 4.93 33.75
CA ARG A 13 -6.23 5.27 32.42
C ARG A 13 -5.72 4.00 31.75
N LYS A 14 -6.20 3.74 30.54
CA LYS A 14 -5.64 2.71 29.68
C LYS A 14 -4.41 3.26 28.95
N ALA A 15 -3.43 2.40 28.72
CA ALA A 15 -2.28 2.70 27.87
C ALA A 15 -2.77 3.12 26.47
N LYS A 16 -2.37 4.32 26.01
CA LYS A 16 -2.69 4.78 24.65
C LYS A 16 -1.73 4.24 23.60
N GLN A 17 -0.52 3.90 24.02
CA GLN A 17 0.55 3.40 23.14
C GLN A 17 1.02 2.03 23.62
N LYS A 18 1.38 1.16 22.67
CA LYS A 18 1.71 -0.24 22.93
C LYS A 18 2.93 -0.43 23.85
N TRP A 19 3.81 0.56 23.90
CA TRP A 19 5.02 0.56 24.75
C TRP A 19 4.78 1.10 26.17
N MET A 20 3.60 1.62 26.50
CA MET A 20 3.33 2.12 27.85
C MET A 20 3.06 0.96 28.82
N THR A 21 3.92 0.81 29.81
CA THR A 21 3.79 -0.18 30.89
C THR A 21 2.90 0.31 32.03
N GLU A 22 2.39 -0.63 32.84
CA GLU A 22 1.61 -0.32 34.05
C GLU A 22 2.40 0.52 35.05
N GLU A 23 3.73 0.31 35.12
CA GLU A 23 4.64 1.11 35.94
C GLU A 23 4.62 2.59 35.55
N ILE A 24 4.63 2.91 34.24
CA ILE A 24 4.54 4.29 33.74
C ILE A 24 3.17 4.89 34.09
N LEU A 25 2.10 4.12 33.97
CA LEU A 25 0.75 4.57 34.31
C LEU A 25 0.62 4.90 35.81
N ASN A 26 1.22 4.08 36.68
CA ASN A 26 1.26 4.32 38.12
C ASN A 26 2.07 5.58 38.47
N LEU A 27 3.26 5.75 37.89
CA LEU A 27 4.07 6.96 38.08
C LEU A 27 3.37 8.23 37.57
N MET A 28 2.59 8.13 36.49
CA MET A 28 1.75 9.23 36.01
C MET A 28 0.63 9.60 36.99
N GLU A 29 0.06 8.63 37.70
CA GLU A 29 -0.96 8.87 38.73
C GLU A 29 -0.34 9.45 40.01
N GLU A 30 0.83 8.97 40.42
CA GLU A 30 1.62 9.56 41.52
C GLU A 30 1.98 11.03 41.25
N ARG A 31 2.39 11.33 40.01
CA ARG A 31 2.66 12.70 39.55
C ARG A 31 1.42 13.58 39.67
N ARG A 32 0.23 13.02 39.44
CA ARG A 32 -1.04 13.75 39.56
C ARG A 32 -1.39 14.06 41.01
N CYS A 33 -1.18 13.11 41.92
CA CYS A 33 -1.38 13.29 43.36
C CYS A 33 -0.35 14.27 43.97
N ALA A 34 0.83 14.41 43.38
CA ALA A 34 1.89 15.32 43.82
C ALA A 34 1.68 16.80 43.42
N LYS A 35 0.53 17.19 42.85
CA LYS A 35 0.26 18.55 42.31
C LYS A 35 0.29 19.70 43.34
N GLY A 36 0.62 19.45 44.61
CA GLY A 36 0.84 20.48 45.64
C GLY A 36 2.27 20.61 46.15
N ASN A 37 3.17 19.69 45.81
CA ASN A 37 4.58 19.72 46.24
C ASN A 37 5.49 19.77 45.01
N LYS A 38 6.10 20.94 44.78
CA LYS A 38 6.89 21.24 43.58
C LYS A 38 8.10 20.29 43.42
N GLU A 39 8.83 20.05 44.49
CA GLU A 39 10.05 19.25 44.49
C GLU A 39 9.73 17.76 44.25
N LYS A 40 8.69 17.24 44.91
CA LYS A 40 8.20 15.87 44.69
C LYS A 40 7.65 15.69 43.27
N TYR A 41 6.97 16.70 42.72
CA TYR A 41 6.46 16.68 41.36
C TYR A 41 7.58 16.60 40.32
N GLU A 42 8.62 17.41 40.45
CA GLU A 42 9.77 17.42 39.52
C GLU A 42 10.51 16.08 39.52
N GLN A 43 10.75 15.50 40.70
CA GLN A 43 11.39 14.18 40.81
C GLN A 43 10.57 13.08 40.12
N ILE A 44 9.26 13.04 40.34
CA ILE A 44 8.37 12.06 39.70
C ILE A 44 8.28 12.32 38.20
N HIS A 45 8.24 13.59 37.76
CA HIS A 45 8.22 13.94 36.34
C HIS A 45 9.46 13.42 35.60
N LYS A 46 10.65 13.61 36.18
CA LYS A 46 11.91 13.10 35.61
C LYS A 46 11.89 11.57 35.51
N LYS A 47 11.45 10.88 36.57
CA LYS A 47 11.30 9.40 36.57
C LYS A 47 10.31 8.92 35.51
N VAL A 48 9.17 9.61 35.34
CA VAL A 48 8.20 9.29 34.29
C VAL A 48 8.83 9.45 32.91
N GLN A 49 9.57 10.53 32.67
CA GLN A 49 10.22 10.77 31.38
C GLN A 49 11.27 9.70 31.06
N GLU A 50 12.12 9.36 32.03
CA GLU A 50 13.15 8.33 31.91
C GLU A 50 12.53 6.96 31.62
N LYS A 51 11.51 6.55 32.38
CA LYS A 51 10.79 5.29 32.16
C LYS A 51 10.07 5.26 30.81
N CYS A 52 9.44 6.37 30.40
CA CYS A 52 8.83 6.49 29.08
C CYS A 52 9.85 6.32 27.96
N ASN A 53 11.00 7.00 28.05
CA ASN A 53 12.06 6.91 27.06
C ASN A 53 12.61 5.49 26.96
N MET A 54 12.94 4.88 28.10
CA MET A 54 13.47 3.52 28.15
C MET A 54 12.47 2.48 27.62
N SER A 55 11.19 2.59 27.99
CA SER A 55 10.16 1.67 27.51
C SER A 55 9.90 1.82 26.00
N LYS A 56 9.89 3.06 25.50
CA LYS A 56 9.76 3.33 24.06
C LYS A 56 10.96 2.81 23.28
N GLU A 57 12.18 3.02 23.78
CA GLU A 57 13.41 2.56 23.15
C GLU A 57 13.50 1.03 23.13
N ASN A 58 13.16 0.37 24.24
CA ASN A 58 13.08 -1.09 24.30
C ASN A 58 12.08 -1.66 23.29
N TRP A 59 10.89 -1.07 23.20
CA TRP A 59 9.88 -1.48 22.24
C TRP A 59 10.34 -1.29 20.78
N ILE A 60 10.99 -0.16 20.46
CA ILE A 60 11.56 0.07 19.12
C ILE A 60 12.65 -0.96 18.82
N ASN A 61 13.56 -1.21 19.76
CA ASN A 61 14.66 -2.15 19.59
C ASN A 61 14.16 -3.59 19.40
N GLU A 62 13.15 -3.99 20.14
CA GLU A 62 12.50 -5.31 19.99
C GLU A 62 11.85 -5.44 18.61
N LYS A 63 11.10 -4.41 18.18
CA LYS A 63 10.51 -4.37 16.83
C LYS A 63 11.56 -4.39 15.71
N CYS A 64 12.69 -3.70 15.88
CA CYS A 64 13.79 -3.76 14.92
C CYS A 64 14.38 -5.18 14.81
N LYS A 65 14.57 -5.88 15.94
CA LYS A 65 15.02 -7.28 15.93
C LYS A 65 14.04 -8.21 15.22
N GLU A 66 12.73 -8.05 15.46
CA GLU A 66 11.70 -8.80 14.74
C GLU A 66 11.79 -8.56 13.22
N ILE A 67 11.96 -7.31 12.79
CA ILE A 67 12.10 -6.95 11.37
C ILE A 67 13.35 -7.60 10.76
N GLU A 68 14.49 -7.56 11.44
CA GLU A 68 15.73 -8.17 10.96
C GLU A 68 15.62 -9.68 10.79
N GLN A 69 14.94 -10.37 11.71
CA GLN A 69 14.68 -11.80 11.62
C GLN A 69 13.73 -12.14 10.47
N GLN A 70 12.63 -11.37 10.35
CA GLN A 70 11.63 -11.58 9.30
C GLN A 70 12.14 -11.20 7.90
N ARG A 71 13.20 -10.39 7.81
CA ARG A 71 13.77 -9.94 6.53
C ARG A 71 14.11 -11.07 5.57
N LYS A 72 14.55 -12.22 6.10
CA LYS A 72 14.94 -13.38 5.28
C LYS A 72 13.76 -14.23 4.79
N HIS A 73 12.63 -14.20 5.52
CA HIS A 73 11.54 -15.15 5.33
C HIS A 73 10.24 -14.50 4.81
N ALA A 74 10.01 -13.22 5.11
CA ALA A 74 8.78 -12.51 4.78
C ALA A 74 9.05 -11.01 4.49
N PRO A 75 9.62 -10.66 3.33
CA PRO A 75 9.92 -9.26 3.01
C PRO A 75 8.67 -8.37 2.96
N GLN A 76 7.49 -8.94 2.73
CA GLN A 76 6.21 -8.23 2.69
C GLN A 76 5.78 -7.70 4.07
N THR A 77 6.15 -8.37 5.17
CA THR A 77 5.76 -7.94 6.53
C THR A 77 6.61 -6.78 7.04
N ILE A 78 7.80 -6.56 6.45
CA ILE A 78 8.72 -5.48 6.81
C ILE A 78 8.01 -4.13 6.71
N TYR A 79 7.32 -3.86 5.60
CA TYR A 79 6.65 -2.58 5.37
C TYR A 79 5.55 -2.30 6.41
N ARG A 80 4.75 -3.32 6.74
CA ARG A 80 3.71 -3.23 7.78
C ARG A 80 4.31 -2.93 9.16
N ASN A 81 5.42 -3.58 9.51
CA ASN A 81 6.09 -3.36 10.79
C ASN A 81 6.74 -1.97 10.85
N ILE A 82 7.33 -1.49 9.74
CA ILE A 82 7.87 -0.12 9.64
C ILE A 82 6.74 0.92 9.80
N GLU A 83 5.59 0.69 9.18
CA GLU A 83 4.42 1.55 9.32
C GLU A 83 3.88 1.58 10.76
N GLU A 84 3.94 0.45 11.47
CA GLU A 84 3.56 0.37 12.88
C GLU A 84 4.50 1.19 13.80
N ILE A 85 5.80 1.24 13.48
CA ILE A 85 6.80 2.00 14.24
C ILE A 85 6.72 3.50 13.90
N THR A 86 6.66 3.82 12.62
CA THR A 86 6.80 5.21 12.12
C THR A 86 5.47 5.94 11.97
N GLY A 87 4.37 5.21 12.06
CA GLY A 87 3.04 5.70 11.72
C GLY A 87 2.82 5.77 10.21
N LYS A 88 1.58 6.01 9.79
CA LYS A 88 1.25 6.25 8.38
C LYS A 88 1.94 7.52 7.89
N ARG A 89 2.91 7.39 6.99
CA ARG A 89 3.32 8.51 6.14
C ARG A 89 2.15 8.83 5.21
N THR A 90 1.35 9.83 5.58
CA THR A 90 0.44 10.45 4.64
C THR A 90 1.29 11.20 3.63
N PHE A 91 1.48 10.61 2.44
CA PHE A 91 1.83 11.41 1.28
C PHE A 91 0.69 12.40 1.12
N LEU A 92 0.95 13.67 1.43
CA LEU A 92 0.05 14.77 1.13
C LEU A 92 -0.02 14.82 -0.41
N SER A 93 -0.94 14.06 -0.99
CA SER A 93 -1.45 14.40 -2.31
C SER A 93 -2.01 15.80 -2.14
N THR A 94 -1.50 16.75 -2.92
CA THR A 94 -1.92 18.15 -2.87
C THR A 94 -3.42 18.30 -3.14
N GLY A 95 -4.07 17.23 -3.63
CA GLY A 95 -5.48 17.21 -3.99
C GLY A 95 -5.76 18.05 -5.25
N CYS A 96 -4.71 18.49 -5.93
CA CYS A 96 -4.80 19.35 -7.10
C CYS A 96 -3.82 18.92 -8.19
N ILE A 97 -4.22 19.15 -9.43
CA ILE A 97 -3.43 18.89 -10.64
C ILE A 97 -3.44 20.13 -11.52
N LYS A 98 -2.33 20.38 -12.20
CA LYS A 98 -2.18 21.49 -13.13
C LYS A 98 -2.80 21.14 -14.49
N ALA A 99 -3.69 22.00 -14.96
CA ALA A 99 -4.25 21.98 -16.29
C ALA A 99 -3.17 22.28 -17.34
N MET A 100 -3.46 21.97 -18.61
CA MET A 100 -2.52 22.21 -19.72
C MET A 100 -2.22 23.70 -19.93
N ASN A 101 -3.22 24.56 -19.68
CA ASN A 101 -3.09 26.02 -19.74
C ASN A 101 -2.35 26.64 -18.53
N GLY A 102 -1.97 25.83 -17.53
CA GLY A 102 -1.25 26.25 -16.34
C GLY A 102 -2.09 26.47 -15.10
N ASP A 103 -3.42 26.40 -15.19
CA ASP A 103 -4.34 26.60 -14.07
C ASP A 103 -4.31 25.42 -13.08
N ILE A 104 -4.66 25.67 -11.81
CA ILE A 104 -4.72 24.62 -10.78
C ILE A 104 -6.15 24.08 -10.70
N ILE A 105 -6.32 22.79 -10.98
CA ILE A 105 -7.58 22.05 -10.86
C ILE A 105 -7.61 21.38 -9.48
N ILE A 106 -8.68 21.61 -8.72
CA ILE A 106 -8.93 21.01 -7.40
C ILE A 106 -10.16 20.08 -7.43
N ASP A 107 -11.05 20.31 -8.39
CA ASP A 107 -12.27 19.53 -8.62
C ASP A 107 -11.93 18.10 -9.08
N LYS A 108 -12.57 17.10 -8.46
CA LYS A 108 -12.19 15.70 -8.67
C LYS A 108 -12.51 15.22 -10.07
N GLU A 109 -13.67 15.59 -10.59
CA GLU A 109 -14.16 15.23 -11.91
C GLU A 109 -13.23 15.81 -12.97
N LYS A 110 -12.88 17.10 -12.86
CA LYS A 110 -11.91 17.74 -13.76
C LYS A 110 -10.49 17.18 -13.64
N ILE A 111 -10.07 16.75 -12.46
CA ILE A 111 -8.79 16.05 -12.28
C ILE A 111 -8.79 14.73 -13.06
N LEU A 112 -9.89 13.96 -13.01
CA LEU A 112 -10.02 12.72 -13.79
C LEU A 112 -10.01 12.98 -15.29
N GLU A 113 -10.71 14.02 -15.76
CA GLU A 113 -10.65 14.45 -17.17
C GLU A 113 -9.23 14.79 -17.60
N ARG A 114 -8.51 15.58 -16.79
CA ARG A 114 -7.11 15.95 -17.04
C ARG A 114 -6.18 14.73 -17.09
N TRP A 115 -6.41 13.73 -16.23
CA TRP A 115 -5.69 12.45 -16.28
C TRP A 115 -6.01 11.66 -17.54
N ALA A 116 -7.28 11.61 -17.94
CA ALA A 116 -7.69 10.92 -19.16
C ALA A 116 -7.06 11.56 -20.42
N GLU A 117 -7.03 12.89 -20.48
CA GLU A 117 -6.30 13.64 -21.53
C GLU A 117 -4.83 13.26 -21.56
N TYR A 118 -4.15 13.34 -20.41
CA TYR A 118 -2.73 13.01 -20.30
C TYR A 118 -2.42 11.58 -20.76
N ILE A 119 -3.22 10.60 -20.34
CA ILE A 119 -3.03 9.19 -20.69
C ILE A 119 -3.27 8.98 -22.19
N ARG A 120 -4.30 9.60 -22.77
CA ARG A 120 -4.55 9.52 -24.23
C ARG A 120 -3.39 10.07 -25.03
N GLU A 121 -2.83 11.20 -24.64
CA GLU A 121 -1.64 11.77 -25.28
C GLU A 121 -0.42 10.88 -25.10
N LEU A 122 -0.22 10.34 -23.90
CA LEU A 122 0.93 9.48 -23.56
C LEU A 122 0.95 8.18 -24.38
N PHE A 123 -0.21 7.57 -24.62
CA PHE A 123 -0.36 6.33 -25.37
C PHE A 123 -0.82 6.53 -26.81
N LYS A 124 -0.81 7.78 -27.31
CA LYS A 124 -1.17 8.06 -28.69
C LYS A 124 -0.16 7.38 -29.63
N ASP A 125 -0.66 6.48 -30.44
CA ASP A 125 0.14 5.76 -31.41
C ASP A 125 -0.05 6.36 -32.81
N ASP A 126 0.94 7.12 -33.27
CA ASP A 126 0.96 7.74 -34.61
C ASP A 126 1.71 6.86 -35.63
N ARG A 127 2.02 5.59 -35.31
CA ARG A 127 2.62 4.65 -36.27
C ARG A 127 1.64 4.39 -37.41
N LYS A 128 2.15 4.45 -38.64
CA LYS A 128 1.37 4.05 -39.83
C LYS A 128 1.04 2.57 -39.69
N ASP A 129 -0.21 2.22 -39.96
CA ASP A 129 -0.63 0.82 -40.09
C ASP A 129 0.36 0.11 -41.01
N HIS A 130 1.20 -0.74 -40.43
CA HIS A 130 1.99 -1.62 -41.26
C HIS A 130 0.98 -2.52 -41.96
N ASN A 131 0.99 -2.51 -43.29
CA ASN A 131 0.31 -3.52 -44.08
C ASN A 131 0.76 -4.87 -43.52
N ILE A 132 -0.09 -5.46 -42.69
CA ILE A 132 0.13 -6.78 -42.11
C ILE A 132 0.23 -7.68 -43.32
N MET A 133 1.45 -8.10 -43.68
CA MET A 133 1.63 -9.14 -44.67
C MET A 133 0.76 -10.29 -44.18
N LYS A 134 -0.33 -10.57 -44.90
CA LYS A 134 -1.16 -11.76 -44.70
C LYS A 134 -0.30 -12.96 -45.08
N ASN A 135 0.65 -13.30 -44.23
CA ASN A 135 1.31 -14.58 -44.29
C ASN A 135 0.26 -15.59 -43.85
N ASN A 136 -0.27 -16.35 -44.82
CA ASN A 136 -1.26 -17.41 -44.63
C ASN A 136 -0.70 -18.64 -43.88
N PHE A 137 0.41 -18.49 -43.17
CA PHE A 137 0.96 -19.54 -42.30
C PHE A 137 0.50 -19.23 -40.88
N ALA A 138 -0.56 -19.90 -40.44
CA ALA A 138 -0.90 -19.97 -39.03
C ALA A 138 0.30 -20.59 -38.29
N GLY A 139 0.75 -19.92 -37.22
CA GLY A 139 1.77 -20.49 -36.33
C GLY A 139 1.23 -21.73 -35.62
N PRO A 140 2.11 -22.55 -35.01
CA PRO A 140 1.66 -23.64 -34.17
C PRO A 140 0.82 -23.12 -32.98
N PRO A 141 -0.12 -23.92 -32.46
CA PRO A 141 -0.89 -23.53 -31.28
C PRO A 141 0.02 -23.40 -30.05
N ILE A 142 -0.38 -22.53 -29.13
CA ILE A 142 0.30 -22.33 -27.84
C ILE A 142 0.13 -23.60 -27.01
N MET A 143 1.24 -24.16 -26.53
CA MET A 143 1.25 -25.40 -25.75
C MET A 143 0.98 -25.15 -24.26
N LYS A 144 0.43 -26.16 -23.56
CA LYS A 144 0.17 -26.08 -22.11
C LYS A 144 1.47 -25.87 -21.32
N GLU A 145 2.55 -26.51 -21.74
CA GLU A 145 3.86 -26.45 -21.08
C GLU A 145 4.46 -25.04 -21.15
N GLU A 146 4.19 -24.30 -22.24
CA GLU A 146 4.61 -22.90 -22.38
C GLU A 146 3.86 -22.01 -21.38
N VAL A 147 2.55 -22.22 -21.26
CA VAL A 147 1.69 -21.48 -20.33
C VAL A 147 2.06 -21.79 -18.88
N GLU A 148 2.26 -23.07 -18.55
CA GLU A 148 2.70 -23.49 -17.22
C GLU A 148 4.04 -22.85 -16.85
N THR A 149 5.01 -22.86 -17.78
CA THR A 149 6.32 -22.24 -17.57
C THR A 149 6.19 -20.73 -17.39
N ALA A 150 5.30 -20.07 -18.13
CA ALA A 150 5.05 -18.64 -17.99
C ALA A 150 4.45 -18.30 -16.61
N ILE A 151 3.43 -19.03 -16.18
CA ILE A 151 2.78 -18.85 -14.87
C ILE A 151 3.79 -19.04 -13.74
N LYS A 152 4.60 -20.10 -13.78
CA LYS A 152 5.65 -20.37 -12.76
C LYS A 152 6.74 -19.28 -12.70
N LYS A 153 6.96 -18.54 -13.80
CA LYS A 153 7.92 -17.42 -13.84
C LYS A 153 7.33 -16.11 -13.32
N MET A 154 6.01 -16.00 -13.22
CA MET A 154 5.36 -14.80 -12.70
C MET A 154 5.62 -14.67 -11.20
N LYS A 155 5.62 -13.43 -10.70
CA LYS A 155 5.86 -13.15 -9.28
C LYS A 155 4.55 -13.21 -8.51
N HIS A 156 4.56 -13.89 -7.38
CA HIS A 156 3.48 -13.90 -6.38
C HIS A 156 3.34 -12.54 -5.67
N GLY A 157 2.15 -12.29 -5.12
CA GLY A 157 1.80 -11.10 -4.35
C GLY A 157 1.68 -9.84 -5.19
N LYS A 158 1.32 -9.97 -6.47
CA LYS A 158 1.05 -8.83 -7.35
C LYS A 158 -0.39 -8.37 -7.17
N ALA A 159 -0.61 -7.08 -7.43
CA ALA A 159 -1.96 -6.53 -7.45
C ALA A 159 -2.74 -7.15 -8.62
N THR A 160 -4.01 -7.46 -8.37
CA THR A 160 -4.93 -7.95 -9.38
C THR A 160 -5.34 -6.84 -10.34
N GLY A 161 -5.76 -7.24 -11.54
CA GLY A 161 -6.45 -6.34 -12.47
C GLY A 161 -7.90 -6.13 -12.06
N GLN A 162 -8.71 -5.63 -13.00
CA GLN A 162 -10.15 -5.44 -12.79
C GLN A 162 -10.92 -6.75 -12.55
N ASP A 163 -10.35 -7.88 -12.94
CA ASP A 163 -10.94 -9.21 -12.82
C ASP A 163 -10.77 -9.84 -11.42
N ASP A 164 -9.97 -9.23 -10.55
CA ASP A 164 -9.60 -9.74 -9.24
C ASP A 164 -8.98 -11.16 -9.27
N ILE A 165 -8.38 -11.56 -10.39
CA ILE A 165 -7.75 -12.88 -10.55
C ILE A 165 -6.26 -12.80 -10.23
N LEU A 166 -5.85 -13.56 -9.21
CA LEU A 166 -4.46 -13.74 -8.82
C LEU A 166 -3.79 -14.85 -9.63
N VAL A 167 -2.50 -14.71 -9.91
CA VAL A 167 -1.72 -15.76 -10.57
C VAL A 167 -1.67 -17.03 -9.71
N GLU A 168 -1.67 -16.85 -8.39
CA GLU A 168 -1.72 -17.92 -7.40
C GLU A 168 -3.01 -18.73 -7.47
N LEU A 169 -4.11 -18.10 -7.88
CA LEU A 169 -5.36 -18.82 -8.06
C LEU A 169 -5.28 -19.75 -9.27
N ILE A 170 -4.66 -19.29 -10.36
CA ILE A 170 -4.45 -20.10 -11.56
C ILE A 170 -3.48 -21.26 -11.24
N GLU A 171 -2.41 -20.98 -10.50
CA GLU A 171 -1.46 -22.00 -10.05
C GLU A 171 -2.11 -23.05 -9.13
N ALA A 172 -2.98 -22.63 -8.20
CA ALA A 172 -3.71 -23.53 -7.30
C ALA A 172 -4.73 -24.42 -8.02
N LEU A 173 -5.16 -24.05 -9.23
CA LEU A 173 -6.04 -24.86 -10.08
C LEU A 173 -5.28 -25.87 -10.94
N GLU A 174 -3.94 -25.90 -10.86
CA GLU A 174 -3.07 -26.85 -11.54
C GLU A 174 -3.43 -27.02 -13.05
N ASP A 175 -3.52 -28.26 -13.55
CA ASP A 175 -3.78 -28.53 -14.98
C ASP A 175 -5.14 -27.98 -15.46
N PHE A 176 -6.13 -27.86 -14.57
CA PHE A 176 -7.42 -27.27 -14.93
C PHE A 176 -7.27 -25.77 -15.22
N GLY A 177 -6.57 -25.04 -14.35
CA GLY A 177 -6.30 -23.62 -14.52
C GLY A 177 -5.47 -23.35 -15.77
N ILE A 178 -4.37 -24.10 -15.92
CA ILE A 178 -3.49 -24.01 -17.09
C ILE A 178 -4.26 -24.31 -18.37
N GLY A 179 -5.06 -25.39 -18.40
CA GLY A 179 -5.85 -25.77 -19.56
C GLY A 179 -6.86 -24.72 -19.98
N LYS A 180 -7.51 -24.02 -19.02
CA LYS A 180 -8.43 -22.92 -19.34
C LYS A 180 -7.71 -21.70 -19.92
N VAL A 181 -6.57 -21.32 -19.36
CA VAL A 181 -5.76 -20.21 -19.88
C VAL A 181 -5.23 -20.52 -21.28
N THR A 182 -4.69 -21.72 -21.50
CA THR A 182 -4.20 -22.16 -22.81
C THR A 182 -5.30 -22.15 -23.87
N HIS A 183 -6.51 -22.60 -23.51
CA HIS A 183 -7.64 -22.56 -24.44
C HIS A 183 -8.00 -21.13 -24.83
N LEU A 184 -8.15 -20.23 -23.86
CA LEU A 184 -8.46 -18.81 -24.11
C LEU A 184 -7.38 -18.13 -24.98
N LEU A 185 -6.11 -18.37 -24.69
CA LEU A 185 -5.00 -17.79 -25.46
C LEU A 185 -5.00 -18.27 -26.91
N ASN A 186 -5.28 -19.55 -27.15
CA ASN A 186 -5.40 -20.07 -28.51
C ASN A 186 -6.64 -19.52 -29.24
N GLU A 187 -7.79 -19.37 -28.56
CA GLU A 187 -8.96 -18.73 -29.16
C GLU A 187 -8.67 -17.29 -29.62
N ILE A 188 -7.97 -16.51 -28.79
CA ILE A 188 -7.53 -15.15 -29.14
C ILE A 188 -6.54 -15.19 -30.31
N TYR A 189 -5.58 -16.12 -30.28
CA TYR A 189 -4.55 -16.27 -31.32
C TYR A 189 -5.17 -16.62 -32.68
N ASP A 190 -6.12 -17.56 -32.71
CA ASP A 190 -6.75 -18.05 -33.94
C ASP A 190 -7.75 -17.05 -34.52
N THR A 191 -8.53 -16.37 -33.67
CA THR A 191 -9.57 -15.43 -34.11
C THR A 191 -9.03 -14.02 -34.33
N GLY A 192 -7.90 -13.68 -33.71
CA GLY A 192 -7.38 -12.31 -33.62
C GLY A 192 -8.27 -11.36 -32.81
N GLN A 193 -9.29 -11.86 -32.12
CA GLN A 193 -10.22 -11.04 -31.36
C GLN A 193 -9.82 -11.02 -29.89
N ILE A 194 -9.53 -9.83 -29.37
CA ILE A 194 -9.21 -9.63 -27.95
C ILE A 194 -10.53 -9.37 -27.20
N PRO A 195 -10.84 -10.15 -26.15
CA PRO A 195 -11.98 -9.89 -25.28
C PRO A 195 -11.97 -8.46 -24.75
N THR A 196 -13.16 -7.85 -24.67
CA THR A 196 -13.30 -6.47 -24.20
C THR A 196 -12.77 -6.27 -22.78
N ASP A 197 -12.85 -7.30 -21.94
CA ASP A 197 -12.36 -7.23 -20.56
C ASP A 197 -10.82 -7.19 -20.48
N LEU A 198 -10.11 -7.85 -21.41
CA LEU A 198 -8.66 -7.72 -21.55
C LEU A 198 -8.23 -6.39 -22.19
N SER A 199 -9.19 -5.63 -22.72
CA SER A 199 -8.96 -4.31 -23.33
C SER A 199 -9.18 -3.15 -22.34
N LYS A 200 -9.57 -3.44 -21.10
CA LYS A 200 -9.73 -2.46 -20.02
C LYS A 200 -8.52 -2.55 -19.10
N SER A 201 -8.08 -1.40 -18.59
CA SER A 201 -6.99 -1.36 -17.62
C SER A 201 -7.23 -0.28 -16.58
N ILE A 202 -6.72 -0.51 -15.38
CA ILE A 202 -6.83 0.46 -14.28
C ILE A 202 -5.55 1.27 -14.22
N PHE A 203 -5.67 2.59 -14.35
CA PHE A 203 -4.54 3.51 -14.27
C PHE A 203 -4.41 4.08 -12.86
N ILE A 204 -3.25 3.88 -12.26
CA ILE A 204 -2.90 4.42 -10.94
C ILE A 204 -1.75 5.41 -11.10
N ALA A 205 -1.99 6.67 -10.77
CA ALA A 205 -0.97 7.71 -10.78
C ALA A 205 -0.32 7.85 -9.39
N LEU A 206 0.96 7.49 -9.28
CA LEU A 206 1.73 7.63 -8.04
C LEU A 206 2.63 8.86 -8.09
N PRO A 207 2.56 9.80 -7.14
CA PRO A 207 3.42 10.98 -7.14
C PRO A 207 4.89 10.58 -6.96
N LYS A 208 5.78 11.05 -7.86
CA LYS A 208 7.23 10.79 -7.77
C LYS A 208 7.89 11.61 -6.65
N LYS A 209 7.30 12.75 -6.28
CA LYS A 209 7.77 13.65 -5.23
C LYS A 209 6.60 14.20 -4.41
N PRO A 210 6.83 14.60 -3.14
CA PRO A 210 5.81 15.28 -2.34
C PRO A 210 5.32 16.56 -3.05
N GLY A 211 4.02 16.82 -3.00
CA GLY A 211 3.44 18.02 -3.60
C GLY A 211 3.43 18.03 -5.13
N ALA A 212 3.52 16.86 -5.79
CA ALA A 212 3.44 16.78 -7.24
C ALA A 212 2.06 17.27 -7.74
N THR A 213 2.06 18.28 -8.61
CA THR A 213 0.86 18.86 -9.20
C THR A 213 0.79 18.66 -10.72
N GLU A 214 1.90 18.32 -11.38
CA GLU A 214 1.91 18.05 -12.82
C GLU A 214 1.76 16.54 -13.09
N CYS A 215 1.02 16.17 -14.13
CA CYS A 215 0.79 14.77 -14.46
C CYS A 215 2.10 14.00 -14.69
N GLU A 216 3.08 14.61 -15.36
CA GLU A 216 4.40 14.03 -15.65
C GLU A 216 5.24 13.73 -14.40
N LEU A 217 4.97 14.43 -13.30
CA LEU A 217 5.59 14.21 -12.00
C LEU A 217 4.98 13.02 -11.26
N HIS A 218 4.07 12.29 -11.89
CA HIS A 218 3.57 11.02 -11.41
C HIS A 218 4.11 9.87 -12.25
N ARG A 219 4.24 8.70 -11.63
CA ARG A 219 4.47 7.44 -12.31
C ARG A 219 3.12 6.76 -12.48
N THR A 220 2.71 6.58 -13.72
CA THR A 220 1.52 5.81 -14.08
C THR A 220 1.85 4.32 -13.98
N ILE A 221 1.08 3.59 -13.20
CA ILE A 221 1.04 2.14 -13.16
C ILE A 221 -0.26 1.70 -13.82
N ILE A 222 -0.17 0.66 -14.63
CA ILE A 222 -1.31 0.03 -15.28
C ILE A 222 -1.43 -1.36 -14.67
N LEU A 223 -2.62 -1.67 -14.15
CA LEU A 223 -3.01 -2.99 -13.68
C LEU A 223 -3.84 -3.69 -14.75
#